data_AF-L8F0J7-F1
#
_entry.id   AF-L8F0J7-F1
#
_cell.length_a   1.000
_cell.length_b   1.000
_cell.length_c   1.000
_cell.angle_alpha   90.00
_cell.angle_beta   90.00
_cell.angle_gamma   90.00
#
_symmetry.space_group_name_H-M   'P 1'
#
loop_
_entity.id
_entity.type
_entity.pdbx_description
1 polymer ?
#
loop_
_entity_poly.entity_id
_entity_poly.type
_entity_poly.pdbx_seq_one_letter_code
_entity_poly.pdbx_strand_id
1 'polypeptide(L)' 'MRDHLTERQLGILRCISEWIAEYGEAPSIREIGRQVGLSSSSSVIPPVG' A
#
# COMPACT_ATOMS: atom_id res chain seq x y z
N MET A 1 14.40 9.52 -9.64
CA MET A 1 13.56 8.38 -10.08
C MET A 1 12.64 7.93 -8.94
N ARG A 2 12.02 8.86 -8.21
CA ARG A 2 11.00 8.53 -7.18
C ARG A 2 9.69 9.28 -7.41
N ASP A 3 9.55 9.93 -8.56
CA ASP A 3 8.58 11.02 -8.71
C ASP A 3 7.24 10.61 -9.34
N HIS A 4 7.04 9.36 -9.77
CA HIS A 4 5.79 8.94 -10.40
C HIS A 4 5.37 7.53 -9.96
N LEU A 5 5.17 7.32 -8.66
CA LEU A 5 4.38 6.17 -8.22
C LEU A 5 2.90 6.50 -8.40
N THR A 6 2.22 5.69 -9.20
CA THR A 6 0.76 5.75 -9.35
C THR A 6 0.08 5.47 -8.01
N GLU A 7 -1.14 5.96 -7.83
CA GLU A 7 -1.94 5.70 -6.62
C GLU A 7 -2.04 4.21 -6.30
N ARG A 8 -2.14 3.37 -7.34
CA ARG A 8 -2.15 1.91 -7.22
C ARG A 8 -0.85 1.36 -6.64
N GLN A 9 0.30 1.87 -7.07
CA GLN A 9 1.60 1.43 -6.53
C GLN A 9 1.80 1.89 -5.09
N LEU A 10 1.34 3.10 -4.75
CA LEU A 10 1.35 3.59 -3.37
C LEU A 10 0.46 2.72 -2.45
N GLY A 11 -0.73 2.34 -2.92
CA GLY A 11 -1.61 1.43 -2.19
C GLY A 11 -0.97 0.06 -1.92
N ILE A 12 -0.24 -0.48 -2.90
CA ILE A 12 0.51 -1.73 -2.72
C ILE A 12 1.62 -1.58 -1.68
N LEU A 13 2.43 -0.52 -1.75
CA LEU A 13 3.51 -0.28 -0.79
C LEU A 13 2.99 -0.10 0.64
N ARG A 14 1.86 0.62 0.78
CA ARG A 14 1.21 0.82 2.08
C ARG A 14 0.71 -0.50 2.64
N CYS A 15 0.00 -1.31 1.84
CA CYS A 15 -0.48 -2.63 2.25
C CYS A 15 0.67 -3.52 2.74
N ILE A 16 1.79 -3.56 2.02
CA ILE A 16 2.97 -4.33 2.43
C ILE A 16 3.53 -3.81 3.76
N SER A 17 3.64 -2.49 3.92
CA SER A 17 4.21 -1.89 5.13
C SER A 17 3.34 -2.14 6.37
N GLU A 18 2.03 -1.99 6.24
CA GLU A 18 1.06 -2.27 7.31
C GLU A 18 1.07 -3.75 7.69
N TRP A 19 1.11 -4.65 6.71
CA TRP A 19 1.15 -6.09 6.96
C TRP A 19 2.44 -6.50 7.68
N ILE A 20 3.60 -5.99 7.28
CA ILE A 20 4.85 -6.29 7.97
C ILE A 20 4.80 -5.79 9.41
N ALA A 21 4.22 -4.62 9.66
CA ALA A 21 4.08 -4.08 11.01
C ALA A 21 3.15 -4.92 11.90
N GLU A 22 2.11 -5.52 11.31
CA GLU A 22 1.10 -6.31 12.04
C GLU A 22 1.50 -7.79 12.22
N TYR A 23 2.06 -8.42 11.18
CA TYR A 23 2.30 -9.86 11.12
C TYR A 23 3.80 -10.24 11.14
N GLY A 24 4.70 -9.28 10.95
CA GLY A 24 6.16 -9.51 10.98
C GLY A 24 6.74 -10.14 9.71
N GLU A 25 5.92 -10.37 8.68
CA GLU A 25 6.32 -10.97 7.41
C GLU A 25 5.69 -10.25 6.21
N ALA A 26 6.13 -10.52 5.00
CA ALA A 26 5.56 -9.89 3.81
C ALA A 26 4.28 -10.62 3.35
N PRO A 27 3.23 -9.90 2.93
CA PRO A 27 2.02 -10.52 2.41
C PRO A 27 2.28 -11.20 1.06
N SER A 28 1.50 -12.24 0.75
CA SER A 28 1.49 -12.83 -0.59
C SER A 28 0.76 -11.95 -1.60
N ILE A 29 1.02 -12.17 -2.89
CA ILE A 29 0.35 -11.47 -3.99
C ILE A 29 -1.19 -11.59 -3.91
N ARG A 30 -1.70 -12.74 -3.46
CA ARG A 30 -3.16 -12.95 -3.30
C ARG A 30 -3.74 -12.13 -2.15
N GLU A 31 -2.98 -11.95 -1.07
CA GLU A 31 -3.40 -11.12 0.08
C GLU A 31 -3.34 -9.64 -0.28
N ILE A 32 -2.25 -9.19 -0.93
CA ILE A 32 -2.15 -7.84 -1.48
C ILE A 32 -3.33 -7.56 -2.41
N GLY A 33 -3.65 -8.47 -3.34
CA GLY A 33 -4.79 -8.27 -4.25
C GLY A 33 -6.15 -8.18 -3.54
N ARG A 34 -6.34 -8.94 -2.46
CA ARG A 34 -7.57 -8.90 -1.64
C ARG A 34 -7.70 -7.58 -0.88
N GLN A 35 -6.60 -7.08 -0.35
CA GLN A 35 -6.56 -5.91 0.53
C GLN A 35 -6.49 -4.59 -0.24
N VAL A 36 -5.71 -4.54 -1.33
CA VAL A 36 -5.71 -3.42 -2.28
C VAL A 36 -7.03 -3.35 -3.07
N GLY A 37 -7.78 -4.46 -3.18
CA GLY A 37 -9.10 -4.52 -3.82
C GLY A 37 -10.29 -4.19 -2.91
N LEU A 38 -10.09 -3.96 -1.61
CA LEU A 38 -11.16 -3.71 -0.63
C LEU A 38 -10.71 -2.67 0.39
N SER A 39 -10.96 -1.39 0.11
CA SER A 39 -11.43 -0.36 1.06
C SER A 39 -11.31 1.00 0.38
N SER A 40 -12.44 1.56 -0.06
CA SER A 40 -12.52 2.95 -0.51
C SER A 40 -11.90 3.88 0.54
N SER A 41 -10.97 4.72 0.10
CA SER A 41 -10.34 5.83 0.83
C SER A 41 -9.81 5.53 2.23
N SER A 42 -8.50 5.44 2.36
CA SER A 42 -7.87 6.02 3.54
C SER A 42 -6.65 6.81 3.07
N SER A 43 -6.76 8.12 3.27
CA SER A 43 -5.88 9.20 2.87
C SER A 43 -4.40 8.83 2.86
N VAL A 44 -3.77 8.93 1.70
CA VAL A 44 -2.32 9.10 1.60
C VAL A 44 -2.13 10.54 1.15
N ILE A 45 -2.00 11.46 2.10
CA ILE A 45 -1.59 12.82 1.80
C ILE A 45 -0.10 12.73 1.41
N PRO A 46 0.29 13.05 0.16
CA PRO A 46 1.70 13.19 -0.15
C PRO A 46 2.23 14.41 0.63
N PRO A 47 3.48 14.38 1.13
CA PRO A 47 4.07 15.58 1.71
C PRO A 47 4.09 16.67 0.64
N VAL A 48 3.35 17.76 0.90
CA VAL A 48 3.40 18.98 0.10
C VAL A 48 4.76 19.64 0.29
N GLY A 49 5.46 19.83 -0.82
CA GLY A 49 6.68 20.62 -0.97
C GLY A 49 6.58 21.45 -2.24
#